data_AF-A0A9N9PGZ1-F1
#
_entry.id   AF-A0A9N9PGZ1-F1
#
_cell.length_a   1.000
_cell.length_b   1.000
_cell.length_c   1.000
_cell.angle_alpha   90.00
_cell.angle_beta   90.00
_cell.angle_gamma   90.00
#
_symmetry.space_group_name_H-M   'P 1'
#
loop_
_entity.id
_entity.type
_entity.pdbx_description
1 polymer ?
#
loop_
_entity_poly.entity_id
_entity_poly.type
_entity_poly.pdbx_seq_one_letter_code
_entity_poly.pdbx_strand_id
1 'polypeptide(L)'
;KQHEEIQYRNSIWGFLKLYVNHNLIYDIIKIDDPKLYEKFISAINEILYWTKVFKVEDEAKFVKKYKRILAKMEASTNPNKYIINLSTKYLKYKFKPHLYKEKKKLLISITKLEYYYQTVSHKKKKHDKQNTKK
;
A
#
# COMPACT_ATOMS: atom_id res chain seq x y z
N LYS A 1 12.65 -12.43 20.42
CA LYS A 1 11.44 -11.64 20.07
C LYS A 1 11.67 -10.50 19.07
N GLN A 2 12.25 -9.33 19.42
CA GLN A 2 12.42 -8.23 18.44
C GLN A 2 13.34 -8.57 17.26
N HIS A 3 14.42 -9.31 17.49
CA HIS A 3 15.38 -9.70 16.45
C HIS A 3 14.78 -10.70 15.44
N GLU A 4 13.96 -11.63 15.92
CA GLU A 4 13.22 -12.60 15.09
C GLU A 4 12.11 -11.91 14.30
N GLU A 5 11.41 -10.92 14.87
CA GLU A 5 10.45 -10.10 14.13
C GLU A 5 11.12 -9.32 12.99
N ILE A 6 12.32 -8.79 13.20
CA ILE A 6 13.08 -8.05 12.19
C ILE A 6 13.55 -8.99 11.08
N GLN A 7 14.12 -10.15 11.42
CA GLN A 7 14.55 -11.12 10.42
C GLN A 7 13.39 -11.74 9.66
N TYR A 8 12.30 -12.08 10.34
CA TYR A 8 11.07 -12.55 9.72
C TYR A 8 10.45 -11.49 8.83
N ARG A 9 10.43 -10.22 9.26
CA ARG A 9 9.97 -9.11 8.43
C ARG A 9 10.86 -8.95 7.21
N ASN A 10 12.18 -9.01 7.32
CA ASN A 10 13.09 -8.89 6.18
C ASN A 10 12.96 -10.10 5.23
N SER A 11 12.77 -11.31 5.75
CA SER A 11 12.58 -12.54 4.97
C SER A 11 11.22 -12.55 4.25
N ILE A 12 10.14 -12.20 4.94
CA ILE A 12 8.82 -12.03 4.32
C ILE A 12 8.79 -10.85 3.37
N TRP A 13 9.47 -9.74 3.67
CA TRP A 13 9.58 -8.64 2.71
C TRP A 13 10.43 -9.02 1.51
N GLY A 14 11.52 -9.77 1.67
CA GLY A 14 12.30 -10.30 0.57
C GLY A 14 11.46 -11.23 -0.29
N PHE A 15 10.79 -12.21 0.33
CA PHE A 15 9.93 -13.17 -0.34
C PHE A 15 8.70 -12.51 -0.97
N LEU A 16 7.99 -11.63 -0.27
CA LEU A 16 6.84 -10.92 -0.81
C LEU A 16 7.26 -9.92 -1.87
N LYS A 17 8.42 -9.25 -1.76
CA LYS A 17 8.93 -8.38 -2.82
C LYS A 17 9.34 -9.18 -4.04
N LEU A 18 9.93 -10.36 -3.87
CA LEU A 18 10.22 -11.30 -4.96
C LEU A 18 8.94 -11.89 -5.54
N TYR A 19 7.96 -12.28 -4.73
CA TYR A 19 6.69 -12.87 -5.13
C TYR A 19 5.77 -11.85 -5.79
N VAL A 20 5.75 -10.60 -5.29
CA VAL A 20 5.13 -9.44 -5.93
C VAL A 20 5.88 -9.15 -7.23
N ASN A 21 7.21 -9.12 -7.25
CA ASN A 21 7.96 -8.89 -8.50
C ASN A 21 7.77 -10.02 -9.54
N HIS A 22 7.63 -11.28 -9.12
CA HIS A 22 7.46 -12.44 -10.01
C HIS A 22 6.02 -12.68 -10.44
N ASN A 23 5.02 -12.41 -9.59
CA ASN A 23 3.60 -12.66 -9.89
C ASN A 23 2.79 -11.39 -10.18
N LEU A 24 3.31 -10.20 -9.89
CA LEU A 24 2.80 -8.93 -10.44
C LEU A 24 3.77 -8.49 -11.54
N ILE A 25 3.64 -9.14 -12.70
CA ILE A 25 4.12 -8.59 -13.96
C ILE A 25 3.40 -7.24 -14.15
N TYR A 26 4.12 -6.19 -13.76
CA TYR A 26 3.96 -4.78 -14.07
C TYR A 26 2.57 -4.14 -13.93
N ASP A 27 2.39 -3.46 -12.80
CA ASP A 27 1.74 -2.16 -12.83
C ASP A 27 2.79 -1.09 -12.51
N ILE A 28 3.47 -0.56 -13.54
CA ILE A 28 4.45 0.53 -13.36
C ILE A 28 3.68 1.77 -12.90
N ILE A 29 3.66 2.04 -11.59
CA ILE A 29 3.04 3.26 -11.07
C ILE A 29 3.94 4.45 -11.35
N LYS A 30 3.48 5.37 -12.20
CA LYS A 30 4.07 6.71 -12.37
C LYS A 30 3.33 7.71 -11.48
N ILE A 31 4.01 8.76 -11.01
CA ILE A 31 3.39 9.76 -10.13
C ILE A 31 2.38 10.64 -10.89
N ASP A 32 2.61 10.77 -12.18
CA ASP A 32 1.82 11.44 -13.22
C ASP A 32 0.95 10.44 -14.02
N ASP A 33 0.77 9.22 -13.51
CA ASP A 33 -0.16 8.26 -14.09
C ASP A 33 -1.61 8.76 -13.95
N PRO A 34 -2.34 8.98 -15.06
CA PRO A 34 -3.74 9.41 -14.98
C PRO A 34 -4.61 8.40 -14.22
N LYS A 35 -4.23 7.12 -14.25
CA LYS A 35 -4.94 6.01 -13.59
C LYS A 35 -4.46 5.74 -12.16
N LEU A 36 -3.64 6.63 -11.60
CA LEU A 36 -3.11 6.48 -10.23
C LEU A 36 -4.26 6.29 -9.23
N TYR A 37 -5.33 7.06 -9.39
CA TYR A 37 -6.54 6.93 -8.59
C TYR A 37 -7.17 5.55 -8.63
N GLU A 38 -7.48 5.03 -9.82
CA GLU A 38 -8.13 3.73 -9.96
C GLU A 38 -7.28 2.60 -9.38
N LYS A 39 -5.94 2.67 -9.54
CA LYS A 39 -5.02 1.66 -9.00
C LYS A 39 -5.09 1.57 -7.48
N PHE A 40 -5.11 2.72 -6.80
CA PHE A 40 -5.22 2.76 -5.34
C PHE A 40 -6.60 2.32 -4.85
N ILE A 41 -7.69 2.75 -5.50
CA ILE A 41 -9.04 2.29 -5.16
C ILE A 41 -9.16 0.78 -5.32
N SER A 42 -8.70 0.24 -6.45
CA SER A 42 -8.73 -1.20 -6.72
C SER A 42 -8.02 -1.98 -5.62
N ALA A 43 -6.81 -1.57 -5.24
CA ALA A 43 -6.06 -2.21 -4.15
C ALA A 43 -6.79 -2.13 -2.80
N ILE A 44 -7.41 -0.99 -2.47
CA ILE A 44 -8.14 -0.83 -1.22
C ILE A 44 -9.43 -1.68 -1.20
N ASN A 45 -10.16 -1.72 -2.31
CA ASN A 45 -11.35 -2.55 -2.45
C ASN A 45 -11.01 -4.05 -2.34
N GLU A 46 -9.89 -4.47 -2.91
CA GLU A 46 -9.39 -5.85 -2.78
C GLU A 46 -9.10 -6.21 -1.32
N ILE A 47 -8.47 -5.29 -0.57
CA ILE A 47 -8.25 -5.45 0.88
C ILE A 47 -9.57 -5.59 1.64
N LEU A 48 -10.55 -4.72 1.36
CA LEU A 48 -11.86 -4.76 2.01
C LEU A 48 -12.60 -6.07 1.71
N TYR A 49 -12.53 -6.54 0.46
CA TYR A 49 -13.11 -7.81 0.05
C TYR A 49 -12.52 -8.98 0.84
N TRP A 50 -11.19 -9.12 0.86
CA TRP A 50 -10.55 -10.21 1.60
C TRP A 50 -10.73 -10.11 3.12
N THR A 51 -10.84 -8.90 3.66
CA THR A 51 -11.12 -8.70 5.08
C THR A 51 -12.49 -9.29 5.44
N LYS A 52 -13.51 -9.05 4.61
CA LYS A 52 -14.86 -9.62 4.77
C LYS A 52 -14.85 -11.15 4.64
N VAL A 53 -14.10 -11.68 3.67
CA VAL A 53 -14.00 -13.13 3.43
C VAL A 53 -13.35 -13.85 4.61
N PHE A 54 -12.31 -13.27 5.19
CA PHE A 54 -11.51 -13.94 6.23
C PHE A 54 -11.94 -13.65 7.68
N LYS A 55 -13.01 -12.87 7.91
CA LYS A 55 -13.53 -12.51 9.24
C LYS A 55 -12.41 -12.15 10.23
N VAL A 56 -11.64 -11.11 9.90
CA VAL A 56 -10.43 -10.72 10.66
C VAL A 56 -10.82 -10.27 12.08
N GLU A 57 -10.05 -10.65 13.11
CA GLU A 57 -10.37 -10.31 14.52
C GLU A 57 -10.54 -8.80 14.76
N ASP A 58 -9.75 -7.96 14.08
CA ASP A 58 -9.82 -6.50 14.13
C ASP A 58 -10.62 -5.89 12.94
N GLU A 59 -11.51 -6.67 12.31
CA GLU A 59 -12.23 -6.29 11.09
C GLU A 59 -12.84 -4.90 11.18
N ALA A 60 -13.54 -4.59 12.29
CA ALA A 60 -14.19 -3.29 12.46
C ALA A 60 -13.21 -2.11 12.35
N LYS A 61 -12.05 -2.19 13.02
CA LYS A 61 -11.03 -1.13 13.01
C LYS A 61 -10.31 -1.07 11.66
N PHE A 62 -10.00 -2.22 11.10
CA PHE A 62 -9.30 -2.34 9.82
C PHE A 62 -10.18 -1.83 8.67
N VAL A 63 -11.42 -2.33 8.55
CA VAL A 63 -12.42 -1.88 7.56
C VAL A 63 -12.70 -0.40 7.71
N LYS A 64 -12.90 0.11 8.94
CA LYS A 64 -13.14 1.54 9.17
C LYS A 64 -11.99 2.41 8.66
N LYS A 65 -10.73 1.97 8.84
CA LYS A 65 -9.56 2.69 8.32
C LYS A 65 -9.60 2.79 6.79
N TYR A 66 -9.79 1.67 6.09
CA TYR A 66 -9.77 1.63 4.62
C TYR A 66 -10.99 2.31 3.99
N LYS A 67 -12.19 2.14 4.56
CA LYS A 67 -13.39 2.90 4.14
C LYS A 67 -13.20 4.40 4.29
N ARG A 68 -12.56 4.86 5.38
CA ARG A 68 -12.25 6.28 5.57
C ARG A 68 -11.24 6.81 4.55
N ILE A 69 -10.30 5.97 4.11
CA ILE A 69 -9.36 6.35 3.05
C ILE A 69 -10.13 6.51 1.72
N LEU A 70 -10.98 5.54 1.36
CA LEU A 70 -11.80 5.61 0.14
C LEU A 70 -12.68 6.86 0.12
N ALA A 71 -13.47 7.08 1.17
CA ALA A 71 -14.35 8.24 1.24
C ALA A 71 -13.61 9.58 1.10
N LYS A 72 -12.38 9.67 1.66
CA LYS A 72 -11.55 10.88 1.51
C LYS A 72 -10.92 11.01 0.13
N MET A 73 -10.63 9.90 -0.55
CA MET A 73 -10.14 9.91 -1.92
C MET A 73 -11.25 10.37 -2.88
N GLU A 74 -12.45 9.82 -2.74
CA GLU A 74 -13.64 10.13 -3.54
C GLU A 74 -14.09 11.59 -3.35
N ALA A 75 -14.05 12.09 -2.12
CA ALA A 75 -14.39 13.47 -1.80
C ALA A 75 -13.30 14.50 -2.18
N SER A 76 -12.13 14.06 -2.68
CA SER A 76 -11.04 14.97 -3.03
C SER A 76 -11.29 15.62 -4.38
N THR A 77 -11.18 16.96 -4.45
CA THR A 77 -11.18 17.70 -5.72
C THR A 77 -10.00 17.36 -6.63
N ASN A 78 -8.91 16.82 -6.06
CA ASN A 78 -7.79 16.28 -6.82
C ASN A 78 -7.35 14.93 -6.20
N PRO A 79 -7.93 13.81 -6.68
CA PRO A 79 -7.68 12.49 -6.11
C PRO A 79 -6.22 12.04 -6.23
N ASN A 80 -5.54 12.34 -7.35
CA ASN A 80 -4.13 11.99 -7.54
C ASN A 80 -3.22 12.74 -6.57
N LYS A 81 -3.44 14.05 -6.37
CA LYS A 81 -2.71 14.84 -5.36
C LYS A 81 -2.93 14.31 -3.94
N TYR A 82 -4.15 13.90 -3.62
CA TYR A 82 -4.46 13.27 -2.34
C TYR A 82 -3.66 11.97 -2.15
N ILE A 83 -3.62 11.09 -3.15
CA ILE A 83 -2.86 9.83 -3.12
C ILE A 83 -1.37 10.07 -2.92
N ILE A 84 -0.81 11.06 -3.60
CA ILE A 84 0.62 11.41 -3.45
C ILE A 84 0.91 11.83 -1.99
N ASN A 85 0.06 12.67 -1.40
CA ASN A 85 0.20 13.09 -0.01
C ASN A 85 -0.06 11.96 0.98
N LEU A 86 -0.99 11.06 0.65
CA LEU A 86 -1.23 9.85 1.42
C LEU A 86 0.01 8.94 1.41
N SER A 87 0.60 8.76 0.24
CA SER A 87 1.80 7.94 0.03
C SER A 87 3.00 8.44 0.83
N THR A 88 3.22 9.76 0.90
CA THR A 88 4.28 10.32 1.74
C THR A 88 4.01 10.12 3.23
N LYS A 89 2.75 10.23 3.66
CA LYS A 89 2.36 9.98 5.06
C LYS A 89 2.55 8.51 5.46
N TYR A 90 2.15 7.59 4.60
CA TYR A 90 2.19 6.15 4.87
C TYR A 90 3.55 5.51 4.61
N LEU A 91 4.53 6.23 4.05
CA LEU A 91 5.91 5.76 3.94
C LEU A 91 6.51 5.29 5.28
N LYS A 92 6.11 5.93 6.38
CA LYS A 92 6.59 5.59 7.73
C LYS A 92 5.80 4.46 8.40
N TYR A 93 4.73 3.98 7.77
CA TYR A 93 3.86 2.98 8.36
C TYR A 93 4.55 1.61 8.33
N LYS A 94 4.74 0.99 9.51
CA LYS A 94 5.29 -0.36 9.61
C LYS A 94 4.16 -1.37 9.47
N PHE A 95 4.00 -1.94 8.29
CA PHE A 95 3.12 -3.10 8.11
C PHE A 95 3.63 -4.30 8.90
N LYS A 96 2.71 -5.02 9.53
CA LYS A 96 2.95 -6.20 10.36
C LYS A 96 2.43 -7.45 9.63
N PRO A 97 3.20 -7.99 8.67
CA PRO A 97 2.75 -9.08 7.82
C PRO A 97 2.44 -10.38 8.58
N HIS A 98 3.06 -10.57 9.75
CA HIS A 98 2.80 -11.73 10.62
C HIS A 98 1.33 -11.86 11.03
N LEU A 99 0.60 -10.75 11.16
CA LEU A 99 -0.82 -10.74 11.51
C LEU A 99 -1.72 -11.36 10.43
N TYR A 100 -1.19 -11.54 9.21
CA TYR A 100 -1.96 -12.00 8.05
C TYR A 100 -1.32 -13.22 7.37
N LYS A 101 -0.35 -13.90 8.02
CA LYS A 101 0.43 -15.00 7.43
C LYS A 101 -0.47 -16.11 6.84
N GLU A 102 -1.54 -16.45 7.54
CA GLU A 102 -2.49 -17.49 7.14
C GLU A 102 -3.51 -16.99 6.11
N LYS A 103 -3.66 -15.67 5.97
CA LYS A 103 -4.61 -15.00 5.07
C LYS A 103 -3.86 -14.49 3.84
N LYS A 104 -3.24 -15.40 3.08
CA LYS A 104 -2.31 -15.09 1.97
C LYS A 104 -2.84 -14.04 0.99
N LYS A 105 -4.11 -14.13 0.58
CA LYS A 105 -4.70 -13.17 -0.37
C LYS A 105 -4.82 -11.76 0.20
N LEU A 106 -5.25 -11.64 1.46
CA LEU A 106 -5.27 -10.35 2.17
C LEU A 106 -3.87 -9.77 2.32
N LEU A 107 -2.90 -10.62 2.69
CA LEU A 107 -1.49 -10.23 2.80
C LEU A 107 -0.95 -9.68 1.47
N ILE A 108 -1.27 -10.33 0.35
CA ILE A 108 -0.89 -9.87 -1.00
C ILE A 108 -1.48 -8.49 -1.29
N SER A 109 -2.79 -8.29 -1.08
CA SER A 109 -3.43 -7.02 -1.40
C SER A 109 -2.91 -5.87 -0.54
N ILE A 110 -2.63 -6.10 0.75
CA ILE A 110 -2.02 -5.09 1.63
C ILE A 110 -0.59 -4.76 1.17
N THR A 111 0.19 -5.78 0.83
CA THR A 111 1.57 -5.59 0.35
C THR A 111 1.60 -4.80 -0.95
N LYS A 112 0.67 -5.09 -1.87
CA LYS A 112 0.49 -4.34 -3.12
C LYS A 112 0.25 -2.86 -2.84
N LEU A 113 -0.68 -2.54 -1.94
CA LEU A 113 -0.97 -1.15 -1.57
C LEU A 113 0.25 -0.46 -0.93
N GLU A 114 1.00 -1.16 -0.09
CA GLU A 114 2.21 -0.60 0.53
C GLU A 114 3.31 -0.33 -0.51
N TYR A 115 3.50 -1.26 -1.46
CA TYR A 115 4.41 -1.05 -2.58
C TYR A 115 4.01 0.20 -3.38
N TYR A 116 2.72 0.44 -3.58
CA TYR A 116 2.23 1.65 -4.25
C TYR A 116 2.61 2.91 -3.47
N TYR A 117 2.36 2.94 -2.15
CA TYR A 117 2.76 4.06 -1.29
C TYR A 117 4.26 4.34 -1.34
N GLN A 118 5.09 3.30 -1.24
CA GLN A 118 6.55 3.44 -1.28
C GLN A 118 7.02 3.97 -2.64
N THR A 119 6.48 3.44 -3.73
CA THR A 119 6.84 3.83 -5.10
C THR A 119 6.51 5.29 -5.36
N VAL A 120 5.27 5.70 -5.07
CA VAL A 120 4.83 7.10 -5.27
C VAL A 120 5.64 8.05 -4.39
N SER A 121 5.87 7.69 -3.12
CA SER A 121 6.64 8.54 -2.21
C SER A 121 8.10 8.72 -2.65
N HIS A 122 8.77 7.64 -3.08
CA HIS A 122 10.13 7.73 -3.60
C HIS A 122 10.21 8.56 -4.88
N LYS A 123 9.24 8.43 -5.79
CA LYS A 123 9.18 9.24 -7.01
C LYS A 123 8.94 10.72 -6.70
N LYS A 124 8.05 11.05 -5.76
CA LYS A 124 7.83 12.42 -5.30
C LYS A 124 9.13 13.03 -4.74
N LYS A 125 9.84 12.31 -3.87
CA LYS A 125 11.13 12.76 -3.31
C LYS A 125 12.18 13.03 -4.39
N LYS A 126 12.22 12.22 -5.47
CA LYS A 126 13.15 12.46 -6.60
C LYS A 126 12.76 13.69 -7.40
N HIS A 127 11.47 13.87 -7.68
CA HIS A 127 10.92 15.03 -8.38
C HIS A 127 11.19 16.34 -7.60
N ASP A 128 10.93 16.35 -6.30
CA ASP A 128 11.16 17.54 -5.44
C ASP A 128 12.65 17.92 -5.36
N LYS A 129 13.56 16.94 -5.39
CA LYS A 129 15.03 17.16 -5.41
C LYS A 129 15.55 17.70 -6.74
N GLN A 130 14.88 17.42 -7.86
CA GLN A 130 15.28 17.95 -9.17
C GLN A 130 14.83 19.41 -9.34
N ASN A 131 13.67 19.78 -8.77
CA ASN A 131 13.16 21.15 -8.83
C ASN A 131 13.85 22.14 -7.88
N THR A 132 14.61 21.66 -6.89
CA THR A 132 15.38 22.51 -5.95
C THR A 132 16.80 22.83 -6.45
N LYS A 133 17.20 22.31 -7.62
CA LYS A 133 18.49 22.57 -8.27
C LYS A 133 18.38 23.48 -9.51
N LYS A 134 17.19 24.02 -9.78
CA LYS A 134 16.94 25.06 -10.78
C LYS A 134 16.66 26.37 -10.06
#